data_AF-A0A5K1DUQ9-F1
#
_entry.id   AF-A0A5K1DUQ9-F1
#
_cell.length_a   1.000
_cell.length_b   1.000
_cell.length_c   1.000
_cell.angle_alpha   90.00
_cell.angle_beta   90.00
_cell.angle_gamma   90.00
#
_symmetry.space_group_name_H-M   'P 1'
#
loop_
_entity.id
_entity.type
_entity.pdbx_description
1 polymer ?
#
loop_
_entity_poly.entity_id
_entity_poly.type
_entity_poly.pdbx_seq_one_letter_code
_entity_poly.pdbx_strand_id
1 'polypeptide(L)' 'VYPKSWTAILLTLDNAGAWNLRSEMWDRQYLGQQLYVSVVSPARSLRDEYNMPDGQPLCGIVDGLPLPPPYS' A
#
# COMPACT_ATOMS: atom_id res chain seq x y z
N VAL A 1 8.21 -12.22 15.15
CA VAL A 1 9.53 -12.89 14.98
C VAL A 1 10.13 -13.11 16.36
N TYR A 2 10.65 -14.30 16.65
CA TYR A 2 11.29 -14.57 17.95
C TYR A 2 12.51 -13.67 18.20
N PRO A 3 12.84 -13.35 19.47
CA PRO A 3 13.99 -12.52 19.79
C PRO A 3 15.28 -13.08 19.17
N LYS A 4 16.09 -12.18 18.57
CA LYS A 4 17.38 -12.52 17.93
C LYS A 4 17.32 -13.63 16.87
N SER A 5 16.17 -13.76 16.21
CA SER A 5 15.91 -14.77 15.17
C SER A 5 15.35 -14.13 13.91
N TRP A 6 15.18 -14.93 12.85
CA TRP A 6 14.55 -14.52 11.60
C TRP A 6 13.34 -15.41 11.28
N THR A 7 12.52 -14.99 10.33
CA THR A 7 11.40 -15.76 9.78
C THR A 7 11.36 -15.52 8.29
N ALA A 8 11.28 -16.58 7.49
CA ALA A 8 11.05 -16.47 6.05
C ALA A 8 9.56 -16.63 5.77
N ILE A 9 9.05 -15.80 4.86
CA ILE A 9 7.67 -15.83 4.39
C ILE A 9 7.75 -15.92 2.87
N LEU A 10 7.05 -16.89 2.28
CA LEU A 10 6.86 -16.99 0.85
C LEU A 10 5.45 -16.48 0.52
N LEU A 11 5.34 -15.56 -0.42
CA LEU A 11 4.09 -14.98 -0.86
C LEU A 11 4.14 -14.68 -2.37
N THR A 12 2.97 -14.69 -3.00
CA THR A 12 2.77 -14.22 -4.36
C THR A 12 2.22 -12.79 -4.32
N LEU A 13 2.68 -11.92 -5.22
CA LEU A 13 2.19 -10.55 -5.35
C LEU A 13 1.19 -10.47 -6.52
N ASP A 14 0.03 -11.11 -6.34
CA ASP A 14 -1.04 -11.20 -7.34
C ASP A 14 -2.16 -10.16 -7.13
N ASN A 15 -2.01 -9.28 -6.15
CA ASN A 15 -2.93 -8.19 -5.86
C ASN A 15 -2.22 -6.83 -5.95
N ALA A 16 -2.60 -6.05 -6.96
CA ALA A 16 -2.01 -4.74 -7.22
C ALA A 16 -2.49 -3.69 -6.20
N GLY A 17 -1.62 -2.73 -5.90
CA GLY A 17 -1.90 -1.64 -4.98
C GLY A 17 -0.79 -1.38 -3.98
N ALA A 18 -1.12 -0.66 -2.91
CA ALA A 18 -0.20 -0.32 -1.83
C ALA A 18 -0.52 -1.10 -0.55
N TRP A 19 0.43 -1.88 -0.08
CA TRP A 19 0.29 -2.78 1.06
C TRP A 19 1.18 -2.34 2.22
N ASN A 20 0.63 -2.29 3.44
CA ASN A 20 1.39 -2.03 4.66
C ASN A 20 1.72 -3.36 5.37
N LEU A 21 3.01 -3.65 5.52
CA LEU A 21 3.53 -4.70 6.39
C LEU A 21 4.11 -4.06 7.66
N ARG A 22 3.55 -4.38 8.82
CA ARG A 22 3.91 -3.73 10.09
C ARG A 22 3.98 -4.70 11.25
N SER A 23 4.56 -4.21 12.35
CA SER A 23 4.34 -4.83 13.65
C SER A 23 2.93 -4.55 14.14
N GLU A 24 2.21 -5.58 14.60
CA GLU A 24 0.92 -5.41 15.27
C GLU A 24 1.05 -4.99 16.76
N MET A 25 2.28 -4.80 17.26
CA MET A 25 2.50 -4.13 18.53
C MET A 25 2.42 -2.62 18.32
N TRP A 26 1.41 -1.97 18.89
CA TRP A 26 1.12 -0.54 18.66
C TRP A 26 2.30 0.38 18.92
N ASP A 27 3.04 0.21 20.03
CA ASP A 27 4.19 1.07 20.33
C ASP A 27 5.23 1.04 19.22
N ARG A 28 5.45 -0.14 18.63
CA ARG A 28 6.44 -0.30 17.55
C ARG A 28 5.91 0.24 16.24
N GLN A 29 4.63 0.01 15.93
CA GLN A 29 3.98 0.60 14.77
C GLN A 29 4.04 2.13 14.81
N TYR A 30 3.70 2.72 15.97
CA TYR A 30 3.72 4.17 16.18
C TYR A 30 5.12 4.76 16.00
N LEU A 31 6.15 4.05 16.50
CA LEU A 31 7.56 4.41 16.31
C LEU A 31 8.09 4.07 14.90
N GLY A 32 7.25 3.59 13.99
CA GLY A 32 7.59 3.42 12.58
C GLY A 32 8.11 2.05 12.17
N GLN A 33 7.94 1.00 12.98
CA GLN A 33 8.25 -0.37 12.58
C GLN A 33 7.23 -0.91 11.56
N GLN A 34 7.35 -0.43 10.33
CA GLN A 34 6.50 -0.76 9.19
C GLN A 34 7.25 -0.58 7.87
N LEU A 35 6.76 -1.24 6.83
CA LEU A 35 7.21 -1.17 5.45
C LEU A 35 5.99 -1.09 4.55
N TYR A 36 6.04 -0.24 3.53
CA TYR A 36 5.04 -0.20 2.48
C TYR A 36 5.58 -0.85 1.21
N VAL A 37 4.74 -1.66 0.57
CA VAL A 37 5.03 -2.35 -0.70
C VAL A 37 4.05 -1.87 -1.74
N SER A 38 4.56 -1.35 -2.86
CA SER A 38 3.74 -1.00 -4.02
C SER A 38 3.85 -2.10 -5.07
N VAL A 39 2.73 -2.75 -5.35
CA VAL A 39 2.58 -3.77 -6.39
C VAL A 39 1.90 -3.11 -7.58
N VAL A 40 2.62 -2.94 -8.68
CA VAL A 40 2.14 -2.18 -9.83
C VAL A 40 1.67 -3.14 -10.93
N SER A 41 0.49 -2.87 -11.51
CA SER A 41 0.04 -3.52 -12.75
C SER A 41 0.32 -2.62 -13.95
N PRO A 42 1.15 -3.04 -14.92
CA PRO A 42 1.38 -2.28 -16.15
C PRO A 42 0.12 -2.11 -17.01
N ALA A 43 -0.85 -3.01 -16.86
CA ALA A 43 -2.08 -3.00 -17.64
C ALA A 43 -3.04 -1.88 -17.22
N ARG A 44 -2.91 -1.36 -15.98
CA ARG A 44 -3.83 -0.37 -15.39
C ARG A 44 -5.30 -0.74 -15.59
N SER A 45 -5.63 -1.99 -15.26
CA SER A 45 -6.98 -2.51 -15.41
C SER A 45 -7.75 -2.49 -14.09
N LEU A 46 -9.06 -2.21 -14.18
CA LEU A 46 -9.98 -2.31 -13.04
C LEU A 46 -10.09 -3.71 -12.44
N ARG A 47 -9.64 -4.74 -13.15
CA ARG A 47 -9.50 -6.09 -12.59
C ARG A 47 -8.42 -6.16 -11.52
N ASP A 48 -7.34 -5.40 -11.67
CA ASP A 48 -6.15 -5.50 -10.81
C ASP A 48 -6.21 -4.50 -9.66
N GLU A 49 -6.57 -3.25 -9.94
CA GLU A 49 -6.68 -2.19 -8.93
C GLU A 49 -7.80 -1.22 -9.31
N TYR A 50 -8.57 -0.79 -8.31
CA TYR A 50 -9.67 0.15 -8.50
C TYR A 50 -9.18 1.58 -8.64
N ASN A 51 -10.01 2.41 -9.26
CA ASN A 51 -9.81 3.85 -9.26
C ASN A 51 -9.85 4.42 -7.83
N MET A 52 -9.17 5.55 -7.66
CA MET A 52 -9.32 6.35 -6.45
C MET A 52 -10.82 6.66 -6.26
N PRO A 53 -11.39 6.35 -5.08
CA PRO A 53 -12.81 6.61 -4.81
C PRO A 53 -13.17 8.09 -4.95
N ASP A 54 -14.39 8.37 -5.40
CA ASP A 54 -14.92 9.72 -5.45
C ASP A 54 -14.98 10.33 -4.04
N GLY A 55 -14.52 11.57 -3.90
CA GLY A 55 -14.50 12.28 -2.62
C GLY A 55 -13.35 11.89 -1.68
N GLN A 56 -12.39 11.07 -2.13
CA GLN A 56 -11.14 10.85 -1.40
C GLN A 56 -10.42 12.19 -1.18
N PRO A 57 -10.12 12.60 0.07
CA PRO A 57 -9.42 13.85 0.32
C PRO A 57 -7.98 13.78 -0.20
N LEU A 58 -7.56 14.83 -0.91
CA LEU A 58 -6.17 15.03 -1.29
C LEU A 58 -5.43 15.73 -0.15
N CYS A 59 -4.16 15.38 0.04
CA CYS A 59 -3.37 15.85 1.18
C CYS A 59 -2.00 16.36 0.73
N GLY A 60 -1.46 17.34 1.45
CA GLY A 60 -0.10 17.81 1.25
C GLY A 60 0.11 18.44 -0.13
N ILE A 61 1.18 18.06 -0.83
CA ILE A 61 1.56 18.68 -2.11
C ILE A 61 0.58 18.42 -3.26
N VAL A 62 -0.33 17.45 -3.11
CA VAL A 62 -1.34 17.11 -4.12
C VAL A 62 -2.71 17.70 -3.82
N ASP A 63 -2.86 18.47 -2.74
CA ASP A 63 -4.13 19.12 -2.42
C ASP A 63 -4.55 20.09 -3.53
N GLY A 64 -5.83 20.02 -3.92
CA GLY A 64 -6.40 20.81 -5.03
C GLY A 64 -5.96 20.42 -6.45
N LEU A 65 -5.15 19.37 -6.63
CA LEU A 65 -4.75 18.88 -7.96
C LEU A 65 -5.83 17.97 -8.57
N PRO A 66 -5.87 17.83 -9.92
CA PRO A 66 -6.76 16.88 -10.56
C PRO A 66 -6.44 15.44 -10.16
N LEU A 67 -7.49 14.61 -10.06
CA LEU A 67 -7.34 13.17 -9.81
C LEU A 67 -6.55 12.48 -10.93
N PRO A 68 -5.81 11.40 -10.63
CA PRO A 68 -5.13 10.62 -11.65
C PRO A 68 -6.14 10.04 -12.66
N PRO A 69 -5.72 9.84 -13.92
CA PRO A 69 -6.61 9.29 -14.93
C PRO A 69 -7.10 7.90 -14.50
N PRO A 70 -8.41 7.62 -14.67
CA PRO A 70 -8.98 6.34 -14.27
C PRO A 70 -8.37 5.20 -15.07
N TYR A 71 -8.26 4.06 -14.43
CA TYR A 71 -7.93 2.77 -15.00
C TYR A 71 -9.13 2.29 -15.85
N SER A 72 -8.81 1.47 -16.86
CA SER A 72 -9.76 0.98 -17.87
C SER A 72 -10.10 -0.49 -17.72
#